data_AF-A0A7S1EAM8-F1
#
_entry.id   AF-A0A7S1EAM8-F1
#
_cell.length_a   1.000
_cell.length_b   1.000
_cell.length_c   1.000
_cell.angle_alpha   90.00
_cell.angle_beta   90.00
_cell.angle_gamma   90.00
#
_symmetry.space_group_name_H-M   'P 1'
#
loop_
_entity.id
_entity.type
_entity.pdbx_description
1 polymer ?
#
loop_
_entity_poly.entity_id
_entity_poly.type
_entity_poly.pdbx_seq_one_letter_code
_entity_poly.pdbx_strand_id
1 'polypeptide(L)'
;SLGRAVRMPTVSELYGATSTANSQFINDPNLKPEKSWTGELSAEASWGALQSRLTLFAETTRDALYSQTSFDATANKNISRVQNIDKIGTTGLEATLGA
;
A
#
# COMPACT_ATOMS: atom_id res chain seq x y z
N SER A 1 -0.40 14.37 -13.55
CA SER A 1 0.44 13.20 -13.84
C SER A 1 -0.37 11.93 -13.60
N LEU A 2 -0.10 10.87 -14.38
CA LEU A 2 -0.65 9.53 -14.17
C LEU A 2 0.52 8.56 -14.27
N GLY A 3 0.76 7.82 -13.19
CA GLY A 3 1.82 6.84 -13.04
C GLY A 3 1.25 5.45 -12.78
N ARG A 4 1.91 4.43 -13.32
CA ARG A 4 1.62 3.03 -13.03
C ARG A 4 2.87 2.38 -12.48
N ALA A 5 2.77 1.82 -11.29
CA ALA A 5 3.84 1.06 -10.65
C ALA A 5 3.39 -0.39 -10.44
N VAL A 6 4.33 -1.32 -10.62
CA VAL A 6 4.09 -2.74 -10.33
C VAL A 6 5.19 -3.18 -9.38
N ARG A 7 4.81 -3.72 -8.21
CA ARG A 7 5.77 -4.27 -7.25
C ARG A 7 5.69 -5.79 -7.30
N MET A 8 6.83 -6.39 -7.64
CA MET A 8 6.98 -7.83 -7.56
C MET A 8 7.12 -8.23 -6.08
N PRO A 9 6.51 -9.35 -5.66
CA PRO A 9 6.71 -9.88 -4.32
C PRO A 9 8.19 -10.17 -4.08
N THR A 10 8.70 -9.76 -2.92
CA THR A 10 10.08 -9.95 -2.51
C THR A 10 10.31 -11.38 -2.03
N VAL A 11 11.57 -11.84 -2.08
CA VAL A 11 11.96 -13.19 -1.63
C VAL A 11 11.61 -13.41 -0.16
N SER A 12 11.68 -12.38 0.68
CA SER A 12 11.26 -12.44 2.08
C SER A 12 9.74 -12.57 2.26
N GLU A 13 8.93 -12.13 1.30
CA GLU A 13 7.47 -12.29 1.31
C GLU A 13 7.05 -13.67 0.77
N LEU A 14 7.87 -14.30 -0.09
CA LEU A 14 7.65 -15.64 -0.65
C LEU A 14 8.25 -16.77 0.20
N TYR A 15 9.38 -16.50 0.87
CA TYR A 15 10.21 -17.51 1.55
C TYR A 15 10.69 -17.09 2.95
N GLY A 16 10.29 -15.91 3.45
CA GLY A 16 10.66 -15.42 4.79
C GLY A 16 9.85 -16.09 5.90
N ALA A 17 9.87 -17.42 5.93
CA ALA A 17 9.28 -18.26 6.96
C ALA A 17 10.04 -18.13 8.29
N THR A 18 9.89 -17.01 9.01
CA THR A 18 10.37 -16.92 10.40
C THR A 18 9.30 -17.48 11.32
N SER A 19 9.27 -18.80 11.52
CA SER A 19 8.41 -19.41 12.55
C SER A 19 9.00 -19.13 13.94
N THR A 20 8.48 -18.12 14.62
CA THR A 20 8.75 -17.89 16.05
C THR A 20 7.84 -18.83 16.86
N ALA A 21 8.28 -19.29 18.03
CA ALA A 21 7.57 -20.27 18.88
C ALA A 21 6.08 -19.97 19.18
N ASN A 22 5.63 -18.72 18.98
CA ASN A 22 4.27 -18.24 19.24
C ASN A 22 3.54 -17.66 17.99
N SER A 23 4.17 -17.63 16.82
CA SER A 23 3.54 -17.15 15.58
C SER A 23 4.04 -17.95 14.37
N GLN A 24 3.12 -18.67 13.72
CA GLN A 24 3.41 -19.32 12.45
C GLN A 24 3.27 -18.29 11.33
N PHE A 25 4.40 -17.99 10.68
CA PHE A 25 4.43 -17.32 9.39
C PHE A 25 4.14 -18.36 8.30
N ILE A 26 2.94 -18.32 7.72
CA ILE A 26 2.56 -19.16 6.58
C ILE A 26 2.68 -18.33 5.31
N ASN A 27 3.59 -18.74 4.42
CA ASN A 27 3.83 -18.11 3.13
C ASN A 27 2.88 -18.71 2.08
N ASP A 28 2.33 -17.87 1.20
CA ASP A 28 1.50 -18.31 0.08
C ASP A 28 2.34 -18.30 -1.22
N PRO A 29 2.53 -19.45 -1.91
CA PRO A 29 3.31 -19.50 -3.14
C PRO A 29 2.59 -18.93 -4.37
N ASN A 30 1.32 -18.51 -4.26
CA ASN A 30 0.51 -17.95 -5.34
C ASN A 30 0.33 -16.43 -5.25
N LEU A 31 1.17 -15.74 -4.47
CA LEU A 31 1.10 -14.29 -4.31
C LEU A 31 1.19 -13.58 -5.67
N LYS A 32 0.16 -12.78 -5.97
CA LYS A 32 0.09 -12.00 -7.20
C LYS A 32 0.94 -10.73 -7.09
N PRO A 33 1.56 -10.26 -8.19
CA PRO A 33 2.24 -8.97 -8.22
C PRO A 33 1.28 -7.83 -7.90
N GLU A 34 1.70 -6.93 -7.02
CA GLU A 34 0.94 -5.73 -6.66
C GLU A 34 0.94 -4.75 -7.84
N LYS A 35 -0.24 -4.20 -8.16
CA LYS A 35 -0.38 -3.20 -9.23
C LYS A 35 -0.90 -1.90 -8.63
N SER A 36 -0.07 -0.87 -8.61
CA SER A 36 -0.43 0.47 -8.18
C SER A 36 -0.65 1.41 -9.36
N TRP A 37 -1.70 2.22 -9.27
CA TRP A 37 -2.00 3.34 -10.15
C TRP A 37 -2.03 4.60 -9.31
N THR A 38 -1.18 5.55 -9.65
CA THR A 38 -1.05 6.83 -8.95
C THR A 38 -1.42 7.95 -9.92
N GLY A 39 -2.33 8.82 -9.54
CA GLY A 39 -2.75 9.98 -10.31
C GLY A 39 -2.60 11.24 -9.46
N GLU A 40 -2.03 12.28 -10.06
CA GLU A 40 -1.81 13.57 -9.40
C GLU A 40 -2.31 14.69 -10.31
N LEU A 41 -3.04 15.65 -9.76
CA LEU A 41 -3.51 16.85 -10.45
C LEU A 41 -3.08 18.06 -9.64
N SER A 42 -2.15 18.84 -10.18
CA SER A 42 -1.65 20.05 -9.54
C SER A 42 -2.09 21.29 -10.32
N ALA A 43 -2.58 22.29 -9.59
CA ALA A 43 -2.90 23.62 -10.10
C ALA A 43 -2.11 24.65 -9.28
N GLU A 44 -1.42 25.55 -9.97
CA GLU A 44 -0.68 26.66 -9.36
C GLU A 44 -1.24 27.98 -9.89
N ALA A 45 -1.46 28.93 -8.99
CA ALA A 45 -1.92 30.27 -9.33
C ALA A 45 -1.10 31.31 -8.57
N SER A 46 -0.62 32.32 -9.31
CA SER A 46 0.11 33.47 -8.77
C SER A 46 -0.67 34.76 -9.03
N TRP A 47 -0.92 35.51 -7.96
CA TRP A 47 -1.57 36.83 -8.00
C TRP A 47 -0.68 37.84 -7.29
N GLY A 48 0.27 38.42 -8.03
CA GLY A 48 1.24 39.36 -7.48
C GLY A 48 2.22 38.67 -6.53
N ALA A 49 2.25 39.06 -5.25
CA ALA A 49 3.06 38.42 -4.22
C ALA A 49 2.45 37.10 -3.72
N LEU A 50 1.14 36.89 -3.92
CA LEU A 50 0.45 35.69 -3.45
C LEU A 50 0.72 34.51 -4.40
N GLN A 51 1.19 33.39 -3.85
CA GLN A 51 1.39 32.14 -4.56
C GLN A 51 0.51 31.07 -3.92
N SER A 52 -0.28 30.38 -4.72
CA SER A 52 -1.10 29.27 -4.27
C SER A 52 -0.84 28.04 -5.11
N ARG A 53 -0.76 26.88 -4.48
CA ARG A 53 -0.66 25.59 -5.17
C ARG A 53 -1.59 24.59 -4.51
N LEU A 54 -2.40 23.93 -5.33
CA LEU A 54 -3.31 22.86 -4.95
C LEU A 54 -2.88 21.59 -5.67
N THR A 55 -2.67 20.50 -4.95
CA THR A 55 -2.36 19.19 -5.50
C THR A 55 -3.38 18.17 -5.00
N LEU A 56 -4.09 17.53 -5.92
CA LEU A 56 -4.94 16.39 -5.65
C LEU A 56 -4.16 15.13 -6.02
N PHE A 57 -4.06 14.17 -5.11
CA PHE A 57 -3.42 12.89 -5.39
C PHE A 57 -4.38 11.74 -5.09
N ALA A 58 -4.36 10.73 -5.94
CA ALA A 58 -5.14 9.51 -5.79
C ALA A 58 -4.27 8.32 -6.17
N GLU A 59 -4.13 7.38 -5.25
CA GLU A 59 -3.42 6.14 -5.45
C GLU A 59 -4.35 4.95 -5.24
N THR A 60 -4.25 3.95 -6.11
CA THR A 60 -4.99 2.70 -5.99
C THR A 60 -4.03 1.54 -6.22
N THR A 61 -3.81 0.75 -5.17
CA THR A 61 -3.01 -0.47 -5.19
C THR A 61 -3.94 -1.67 -5.15
N ARG A 62 -3.89 -2.51 -6.19
CA ARG A 62 -4.59 -3.79 -6.25
C ARG A 62 -3.65 -4.93 -5.88
N ASP A 63 -4.24 -5.98 -5.31
CA ASP A 63 -3.53 -7.19 -4.88
C ASP A 63 -2.43 -6.89 -3.84
N ALA A 64 -2.66 -5.91 -2.95
CA ALA A 64 -1.64 -5.44 -2.00
C ALA A 64 -1.24 -6.54 -1.01
N LEU A 65 0.06 -6.78 -0.83
CA LEU A 65 0.64 -7.76 0.07
C LEU A 65 0.60 -7.22 1.49
N TYR A 66 -0.28 -7.76 2.33
CA TYR A 66 -0.41 -7.33 3.71
C TYR A 66 -0.21 -8.49 4.69
N SER A 67 0.61 -8.26 5.70
CA SER A 67 0.80 -9.20 6.81
C SER A 67 -0.30 -8.99 7.83
N GLN A 68 -1.24 -9.93 7.89
CA GLN A 68 -2.27 -9.93 8.92
C GLN A 68 -2.01 -11.06 9.90
N THR A 69 -2.02 -10.73 11.20
CA THR A 69 -2.04 -11.70 12.29
C THR A 69 -3.49 -12.01 12.62
N SER A 70 -3.94 -13.21 12.29
CA SER A 70 -5.27 -13.71 12.68
C SER A 70 -5.13 -14.76 13.77
N PHE A 71 -5.99 -14.67 14.78
CA PHE A 71 -6.11 -15.71 15.81
C PHE A 71 -6.91 -16.88 15.22
N ASP A 72 -6.28 -18.04 15.08
CA ASP A 72 -6.95 -19.25 14.64
C ASP A 72 -7.54 -19.97 15.87
N ALA A 73 -8.87 -19.98 15.96
CA ALA A 73 -9.60 -20.56 17.09
C ALA A 73 -9.51 -22.09 17.13
N THR A 74 -9.17 -22.74 16.01
CA THR A 74 -9.03 -24.21 15.92
C THR A 74 -7.66 -24.66 16.41
N ALA A 75 -6.61 -23.86 16.14
CA ALA A 75 -5.25 -24.11 16.59
C ALA A 75 -4.88 -23.39 17.90
N ASN A 76 -5.76 -22.52 18.41
CA ASN A 76 -5.57 -21.66 19.60
C ASN A 76 -4.24 -20.89 19.57
N LYS A 77 -3.86 -20.38 18.39
CA LYS A 77 -2.59 -19.70 18.12
C LYS A 77 -2.80 -18.48 17.22
N ASN A 78 -1.94 -17.48 17.39
CA ASN A 78 -1.83 -16.38 16.44
C ASN A 78 -1.06 -16.87 15.21
N ILE A 79 -1.69 -16.81 14.04
CA ILE A 79 -1.08 -17.13 12.76
C ILE A 79 -0.92 -15.82 11.99
N SER A 80 0.33 -15.41 11.76
CA SER A 80 0.65 -14.28 10.89
C SER A 80 0.79 -14.78 9.47
N ARG A 81 -0.01 -14.29 8.53
CA ARG A 81 0.08 -14.66 7.12
C ARG A 81 0.11 -13.43 6.23
N VAL A 82 0.98 -13.44 5.24
CA VAL A 82 0.99 -12.44 4.18
C VAL A 82 -0.04 -12.89 3.15
N GLN A 83 -1.05 -12.07 2.91
CA GLN A 83 -2.09 -12.34 1.92
C GLN A 83 -2.24 -11.14 1.00
N ASN A 84 -2.63 -11.39 -0.24
CA ASN A 84 -3.10 -10.33 -1.13
C ASN A 84 -4.44 -9.80 -0.58
N ILE A 85 -4.48 -8.54 -0.18
CA ILE A 85 -5.72 -7.80 0.03
C ILE A 85 -6.19 -7.27 -1.33
N ASP A 86 -7.49 -7.35 -1.57
CA ASP A 86 -8.12 -7.03 -2.86
C ASP A 86 -7.72 -5.63 -3.38
N LYS A 87 -7.94 -4.58 -2.58
CA LYS A 87 -7.66 -3.21 -2.99
C LYS A 87 -7.38 -2.28 -1.80
N ILE A 88 -6.34 -1.48 -1.92
CA ILE A 88 -6.06 -0.32 -1.07
C ILE A 88 -6.18 0.93 -1.94
N GLY A 89 -6.92 1.93 -1.46
CA GLY A 89 -7.07 3.21 -2.14
C GLY A 89 -6.76 4.34 -1.18
N THR A 90 -5.88 5.24 -1.60
CA THR A 90 -5.51 6.46 -0.87
C THR A 90 -5.88 7.65 -1.75
N THR A 91 -6.54 8.66 -1.19
CA THR A 91 -6.84 9.90 -1.92
C THR A 91 -6.68 11.06 -0.97
N GLY A 92 -6.07 12.14 -1.45
CA GLY A 92 -5.79 13.31 -0.64
C GLY A 92 -5.70 14.59 -1.46
N LEU A 93 -5.68 15.69 -0.72
CA LEU A 93 -5.61 17.04 -1.24
C LEU A 93 -4.59 17.80 -0.39
N GLU A 94 -3.62 18.40 -1.06
CA GLU A 94 -2.63 19.30 -0.47
C GLU A 94 -2.83 20.70 -1.04
N ALA A 95 -2.79 21.70 -0.17
CA ALA A 95 -2.87 23.09 -0.56
C ALA A 95 -1.78 23.88 0.17
N THR A 96 -1.11 24.78 -0.55
CA THR A 96 -0.16 25.73 0.02
C THR A 96 -0.48 27.13 -0.47
N LEU A 97 -0.31 28.10 0.42
CA LEU A 97 -0.54 29.52 0.22
C LEU A 97 0.67 30.26 0.80
N GLY A 98 1.41 30.96 -0.06
CA GLY A 98 2.52 31.84 0.30
C GLY A 98 2.18 33.29 -0.06
N ALA A 99 2.65 34.23 0.76
CA ALA A 99 2.53 35.67 0.55
C ALA A 99 3.90 36.33 0.68
#